data_AF-A0A6J1NT96-F1
#
_entry.id   AF-A0A6J1NT96-F1
#
_cell.length_a   1.000
_cell.length_b   1.000
_cell.length_c   1.000
_cell.angle_alpha   90.00
_cell.angle_beta   90.00
_cell.angle_gamma   90.00
#
_symmetry.space_group_name_H-M   'P 1'
#
loop_
_entity.id
_entity.type
_entity.pdbx_description
1 polymer ?
#
loop_
_entity_poly.entity_id
_entity_poly.type
_entity_poly.pdbx_seq_one_letter_code
_entity_poly.pdbx_strand_id
1 'polypeptide(L)'
;MGDLTEFSTWPGHPNIFYKITSGAVSFSVKGETHAAVGLAKKSGADCEHVIVIGHNECWVNRSGKCIERHRDSTMLRSQAFTKFWISWHNSVLQFGRTNDGISLIRKEIPVSDIKYVTFSAYNGEAMHWKLYLPPKLEILQPKKVQGGLEWVKGGDILPNGALIGGYEKEMLYVIRAKHHAITLAPGKFVPSLGLAIMSWGGEAHIKSDIEVLCGYNCIWVPTIGDKLPVGAVVAGYAGQEPLYVGRVVKSGHLLLGKVLMSHKVCYFPYKDREFSKQEYEILVNPEISMDSPNCCDKERLSD
;
A
#
# COMPACT_ATOMS: atom_id res chain seq x y z
N MET A 1 -20.67 1.12 -10.25
CA MET A 1 -21.82 0.96 -9.33
C MET A 1 -21.56 -0.34 -8.57
N GLY A 2 -21.53 -0.33 -7.23
CA GLY A 2 -21.13 -1.51 -6.45
C GLY A 2 -22.08 -2.69 -6.65
N ASP A 3 -21.59 -3.92 -6.47
CA ASP A 3 -22.42 -5.12 -6.59
C ASP A 3 -23.47 -5.12 -5.47
N LEU A 4 -24.75 -5.23 -5.86
CA LEU A 4 -25.88 -5.36 -4.93
C LEU A 4 -26.10 -6.84 -4.62
N THR A 5 -25.97 -7.21 -3.35
CA THR A 5 -26.30 -8.57 -2.89
C THR A 5 -27.56 -8.51 -2.04
N GLU A 6 -28.59 -9.25 -2.42
CA GLU A 6 -29.83 -9.38 -1.63
C GLU A 6 -29.88 -10.76 -0.97
N PHE A 7 -30.19 -10.80 0.33
CA PHE A 7 -30.27 -12.04 1.09
C PHE A 7 -31.14 -11.88 2.34
N SER A 8 -31.47 -13.01 2.97
CA SER A 8 -32.21 -13.06 4.22
C SER A 8 -31.43 -13.79 5.30
N THR A 9 -31.55 -13.32 6.54
CA THR A 9 -30.95 -13.97 7.71
C THR A 9 -32.04 -14.39 8.69
N TRP A 10 -31.91 -15.60 9.23
CA TRP A 10 -32.85 -16.19 10.19
C TRP A 10 -32.17 -16.33 11.56
N PRO A 11 -32.92 -16.21 12.68
CA PRO A 11 -32.36 -16.50 13.99
C PRO A 11 -31.81 -17.93 14.06
N GLY A 12 -30.57 -18.09 14.55
CA GLY A 12 -29.91 -19.39 14.70
C GLY A 12 -29.25 -19.95 13.43
N HIS A 13 -29.37 -19.30 12.27
CA HIS A 13 -28.61 -19.69 11.08
C HIS A 13 -27.13 -19.29 11.17
N PRO A 14 -26.23 -20.02 10.48
CA PRO A 14 -24.81 -19.69 10.45
C PRO A 14 -24.58 -18.32 9.80
N ASN A 15 -23.66 -17.56 10.38
CA ASN A 15 -23.25 -16.24 9.92
C ASN A 15 -22.41 -16.34 8.64
N ILE A 16 -22.84 -15.63 7.59
CA ILE A 16 -22.07 -15.48 6.34
C ILE A 16 -21.17 -14.25 6.47
N PHE A 17 -19.87 -14.44 6.29
CA PHE A 17 -18.88 -13.37 6.36
C PHE A 17 -18.56 -12.84 4.97
N TYR A 18 -18.87 -11.57 4.73
CA TYR A 18 -18.56 -10.85 3.51
C TYR A 18 -17.22 -10.13 3.66
N LYS A 19 -16.27 -10.42 2.77
CA LYS A 19 -14.97 -9.74 2.75
C LYS A 19 -15.14 -8.32 2.21
N ILE A 20 -14.67 -7.33 2.96
CA ILE A 20 -14.71 -5.91 2.57
C ILE A 20 -13.29 -5.39 2.42
N THR A 21 -13.05 -4.62 1.36
CA THR A 21 -11.76 -3.99 1.03
C THR A 21 -11.72 -2.50 1.42
N SER A 22 -12.87 -1.91 1.76
CA SER A 22 -13.04 -0.54 2.23
C SER A 22 -13.16 -0.47 3.76
N GLY A 23 -12.89 0.70 4.34
CA GLY A 23 -13.13 0.99 5.77
C GLY A 23 -14.56 1.41 6.11
N ALA A 24 -15.50 1.12 5.20
CA ALA A 24 -16.91 1.45 5.34
C ALA A 24 -17.78 0.47 4.53
N VAL A 25 -19.03 0.31 4.97
CA VAL A 25 -20.05 -0.50 4.30
C VAL A 25 -21.40 0.22 4.33
N SER A 26 -22.17 0.10 3.25
CA SER A 26 -23.57 0.54 3.21
C SER A 26 -24.48 -0.64 2.96
N PHE A 27 -25.62 -0.65 3.63
CA PHE A 27 -26.63 -1.70 3.49
C PHE A 27 -28.02 -1.12 3.70
N SER A 28 -29.04 -1.82 3.21
CA SER A 28 -30.42 -1.59 3.59
C SER A 28 -30.97 -2.82 4.27
N VAL A 29 -31.85 -2.59 5.24
CA VAL A 29 -32.45 -3.66 6.04
C VAL A 29 -33.94 -3.41 6.24
N LYS A 30 -34.71 -4.51 6.24
CA LYS A 30 -36.16 -4.54 6.48
C LYS A 30 -36.49 -5.74 7.36
N GLY A 31 -37.32 -5.53 8.38
CA GLY A 31 -37.87 -6.59 9.24
C GLY A 31 -38.49 -6.04 10.51
N GLU A 32 -39.01 -6.94 11.35
CA GLU A 32 -39.79 -6.56 12.55
C GLU A 32 -38.98 -6.64 13.86
N THR A 33 -37.78 -7.22 13.79
CA THR A 33 -36.99 -7.63 14.95
C THR A 33 -35.69 -6.83 15.07
N HIS A 34 -34.70 -7.34 15.80
CA HIS A 34 -33.41 -6.67 15.93
C HIS A 34 -32.45 -7.19 14.87
N ALA A 35 -31.95 -6.27 14.04
CA ALA A 35 -30.92 -6.55 13.06
C ALA A 35 -29.55 -6.35 13.69
N ALA A 36 -28.57 -7.19 13.37
CA ALA A 36 -27.21 -7.02 13.85
C ALA A 36 -26.18 -7.14 12.74
N VAL A 37 -25.17 -6.27 12.81
CA VAL A 37 -24.04 -6.22 11.88
C VAL A 37 -22.77 -6.39 12.68
N GLY A 38 -22.13 -7.55 12.53
CA GLY A 38 -20.87 -7.89 13.17
C GLY A 38 -19.66 -7.50 12.32
N LEU A 39 -18.63 -6.97 12.95
CA LEU A 39 -17.35 -6.61 12.33
C LEU A 39 -16.25 -7.56 12.84
N ALA A 40 -15.52 -8.19 11.90
CA ALA A 40 -14.54 -9.22 12.21
C ALA A 40 -13.22 -9.06 11.44
N LYS A 41 -12.13 -9.54 12.05
CA LYS A 41 -10.78 -9.55 11.45
C LYS A 41 -10.55 -10.72 10.50
N LYS A 42 -11.16 -11.88 10.80
CA LYS A 42 -11.04 -13.14 10.06
C LYS A 42 -12.43 -13.74 9.87
N SER A 43 -12.60 -14.54 8.81
CA SER A 43 -13.82 -15.33 8.61
C SER A 43 -14.00 -16.33 9.74
N GLY A 44 -15.20 -16.41 10.32
CA GLY A 44 -15.52 -17.34 11.41
C GLY A 44 -14.96 -16.98 12.79
N ALA A 45 -14.31 -15.82 12.94
CA ALA A 45 -13.89 -15.32 14.24
C ALA A 45 -15.05 -14.62 14.97
N ASP A 46 -14.95 -14.51 16.29
CA ASP A 46 -15.86 -13.69 17.09
C ASP A 46 -15.82 -12.24 16.59
N CYS A 47 -17.01 -11.64 16.45
CA CYS A 47 -17.12 -10.25 16.05
C CYS A 47 -16.67 -9.35 17.20
N GLU A 48 -15.61 -8.58 16.99
CA GLU A 48 -15.08 -7.67 18.01
C GLU A 48 -16.08 -6.55 18.32
N HIS A 49 -16.73 -6.06 17.28
CA HIS A 49 -17.74 -4.99 17.34
C HIS A 49 -19.02 -5.47 16.65
N VAL A 50 -20.16 -5.28 17.32
CA VAL A 50 -21.47 -5.63 16.77
C VAL A 50 -22.38 -4.42 16.90
N ILE A 51 -22.88 -3.93 15.77
CA ILE A 51 -23.89 -2.87 15.74
C ILE A 51 -25.25 -3.55 15.73
N VAL A 52 -26.11 -3.24 16.69
CA VAL A 52 -27.48 -3.74 16.75
C VAL A 52 -28.44 -2.60 16.44
N ILE A 53 -29.43 -2.90 15.60
CA ILE A 53 -30.42 -1.98 15.06
C ILE A 53 -31.79 -2.55 15.41
N GLY A 54 -32.45 -1.94 16.39
CA GLY A 54 -33.84 -2.24 16.75
C GLY A 54 -34.82 -1.25 16.14
N HIS A 55 -36.09 -1.39 16.54
CA HIS A 55 -37.17 -0.53 16.04
C HIS A 55 -37.03 0.93 16.48
N ASN A 56 -36.69 1.16 17.75
CA ASN A 56 -36.64 2.48 18.38
C ASN A 56 -35.25 2.85 18.93
N GLU A 57 -34.24 2.02 18.73
CA GLU A 57 -32.89 2.25 19.21
C GLU A 57 -31.85 1.49 18.40
N CYS A 58 -30.61 1.97 18.44
CA CYS A 58 -29.44 1.23 18.02
C CYS A 58 -28.37 1.30 19.10
N TRP A 59 -27.49 0.33 19.12
CA TRP A 59 -26.37 0.33 20.03
C TRP A 59 -25.18 -0.44 19.45
N VAL A 60 -24.01 -0.17 20.00
CA VAL A 60 -22.78 -0.87 19.64
C VAL A 60 -22.37 -1.71 20.84
N ASN A 61 -22.10 -2.99 20.57
CA ASN A 61 -21.49 -3.91 21.50
C ASN A 61 -20.01 -4.11 21.16
N ARG A 62 -19.16 -4.19 22.17
CA ARG A 62 -17.78 -4.64 22.07
C ARG A 62 -17.56 -5.82 23.02
N SER A 63 -17.13 -6.96 22.49
CA SER A 63 -16.91 -8.19 23.27
C SER A 63 -18.12 -8.55 24.16
N GLY A 64 -19.33 -8.41 23.62
CA GLY A 64 -20.60 -8.71 24.31
C GLY A 64 -21.13 -7.62 25.25
N LYS A 65 -20.41 -6.51 25.47
CA LYS A 65 -20.87 -5.39 26.32
C LYS A 65 -21.31 -4.19 25.48
N CYS A 66 -22.46 -3.61 25.81
CA CYS A 66 -22.95 -2.38 25.20
C CYS A 66 -22.04 -1.20 25.59
N ILE A 67 -21.46 -0.52 24.60
CA ILE A 67 -20.54 0.61 24.78
C ILE A 67 -21.14 1.95 24.40
N GLU A 68 -22.15 1.98 23.54
CA GLU A 68 -22.88 3.18 23.14
C GLU A 68 -24.28 2.82 22.67
N ARG A 69 -25.27 3.65 22.97
CA ARG A 69 -26.68 3.44 22.62
C ARG A 69 -27.31 4.77 22.23
N HIS A 70 -28.10 4.73 21.17
CA HIS A 70 -28.84 5.87 20.65
C HIS A 70 -30.31 5.48 20.44
N ARG A 71 -31.25 6.30 20.93
CA ARG A 71 -32.69 6.07 20.79
C ARG A 71 -33.26 7.01 19.74
N ASP A 72 -33.96 6.44 18.77
CA ASP A 72 -34.60 7.15 17.67
C ASP A 72 -35.82 6.33 17.22
N SER A 73 -37.00 6.97 17.18
CA SER A 73 -38.29 6.34 16.90
C SER A 73 -38.50 5.91 15.44
N THR A 74 -37.52 6.13 14.56
CA THR A 74 -37.67 5.92 13.11
C THR A 74 -36.64 4.96 12.49
N MET A 75 -36.03 4.09 13.30
CA MET A 75 -34.88 3.26 12.89
C MET A 75 -35.26 2.15 11.92
N LEU A 76 -35.87 1.07 12.41
CA LEU A 76 -36.18 -0.11 11.60
C LEU A 76 -37.66 -0.14 11.23
N ARG A 77 -37.98 -0.32 9.95
CA ARG A 77 -39.36 -0.44 9.48
C ARG A 77 -39.62 -1.86 8.97
N SER A 78 -40.77 -2.42 9.34
CA SER A 78 -41.17 -3.77 8.92
C SER A 78 -41.54 -3.85 7.43
N GLN A 79 -42.08 -2.78 6.86
CA GLN A 79 -42.59 -2.78 5.48
C GLN A 79 -41.65 -2.13 4.44
N ALA A 80 -40.64 -1.36 4.88
CA ALA A 80 -39.76 -0.61 3.99
C ALA A 80 -38.29 -0.81 4.34
N PHE A 81 -37.42 -0.85 3.31
CA PHE A 81 -35.98 -0.88 3.50
C PHE A 81 -35.47 0.46 4.02
N THR A 82 -34.84 0.45 5.20
CA THR A 82 -34.09 1.60 5.70
C THR A 82 -32.61 1.44 5.34
N LYS A 83 -31.98 2.48 4.81
CA LYS A 83 -30.57 2.45 4.38
C LYS A 83 -29.64 3.05 5.43
N PHE A 84 -28.64 2.27 5.82
CA PHE A 84 -27.63 2.62 6.79
C PHE A 84 -26.22 2.51 6.23
N TRP A 85 -25.27 3.08 6.97
CA TRP A 85 -23.85 2.91 6.73
C TRP A 85 -23.10 2.75 8.05
N ILE A 86 -21.99 2.02 7.99
CA ILE A 86 -21.02 1.88 9.08
C ILE A 86 -19.65 2.25 8.51
N SER A 87 -18.88 3.07 9.22
CA SER A 87 -17.49 3.38 8.89
C SER A 87 -16.59 3.21 10.10
N TRP A 88 -15.31 2.87 9.89
CA TRP A 88 -14.35 2.62 10.97
C TRP A 88 -12.96 3.22 10.71
N HIS A 89 -12.92 4.44 10.20
CA HIS A 89 -11.67 5.13 9.87
C HIS A 89 -11.06 5.86 11.06
N ASN A 90 -9.72 5.96 11.10
CA ASN A 90 -8.96 6.74 12.08
C ASN A 90 -9.30 6.43 13.55
N SER A 91 -9.52 5.14 13.87
CA SER A 91 -9.93 4.71 15.21
C SER A 91 -11.27 5.30 15.68
N VAL A 92 -12.16 5.64 14.74
CA VAL A 92 -13.52 6.09 15.03
C VAL A 92 -14.50 5.18 14.32
N LEU A 93 -15.33 4.48 15.08
CA LEU A 93 -16.48 3.74 14.57
C LEU A 93 -17.68 4.70 14.51
N GLN A 94 -18.27 4.81 13.32
CA GLN A 94 -19.47 5.61 13.09
C GLN A 94 -20.56 4.75 12.48
N PHE A 95 -21.79 5.00 12.88
CA PHE A 95 -22.98 4.38 12.32
C PHE A 95 -24.05 5.45 12.12
N GLY A 96 -24.68 5.45 10.96
CA GLY A 96 -25.64 6.48 10.59
C GLY A 96 -26.60 6.07 9.48
N ARG A 97 -27.52 6.98 9.17
CA ARG A 97 -28.46 6.84 8.05
C ARG A 97 -27.86 7.48 6.81
N THR A 98 -28.25 6.97 5.65
CA THR A 98 -27.74 7.50 4.37
C THR A 98 -28.48 8.77 3.93
N ASN A 99 -29.70 8.98 4.44
CA ASN A 99 -30.61 10.01 3.94
C ASN A 99 -30.16 11.42 4.31
N ASP A 100 -29.54 11.57 5.48
CA ASP A 100 -29.11 12.83 6.09
C ASP A 100 -27.59 12.93 6.24
N GLY A 101 -26.86 11.81 6.11
CA GLY A 101 -25.41 11.73 6.34
C GLY A 101 -25.02 11.90 7.81
N ILE A 102 -25.99 11.93 8.73
CA ILE A 102 -25.76 12.18 10.14
C ILE A 102 -25.35 10.86 10.81
N SER A 103 -24.27 10.91 11.58
CA SER A 103 -23.87 9.81 12.46
C SER A 103 -24.81 9.75 13.66
N LEU A 104 -25.52 8.64 13.83
CA LEU A 104 -26.35 8.39 15.02
C LEU A 104 -25.48 7.96 16.21
N ILE A 105 -24.40 7.21 15.91
CA ILE A 105 -23.42 6.73 16.86
C ILE A 105 -22.03 7.11 16.37
N ARG A 106 -21.20 7.63 17.29
CA ARG A 106 -19.80 7.98 17.00
C ARG A 106 -18.94 7.65 18.21
N LYS A 107 -18.15 6.59 18.10
CA LYS A 107 -17.27 6.12 19.16
C LYS A 107 -15.82 6.05 18.73
N GLU A 108 -14.93 6.58 19.55
CA GLU A 108 -13.49 6.31 19.43
C GLU A 108 -13.21 4.88 19.92
N ILE A 109 -12.76 4.04 19.01
CA ILE A 109 -12.48 2.63 19.24
C ILE A 109 -11.17 2.31 18.52
N PRO A 110 -10.23 1.59 19.15
CA PRO A 110 -9.04 1.10 18.47
C PRO A 110 -9.43 0.04 17.45
N VAL A 111 -9.85 0.46 16.27
CA VAL A 111 -10.21 -0.43 15.18
C VAL A 111 -8.95 -0.79 14.42
N SER A 112 -8.49 -2.03 14.58
CA SER A 112 -7.40 -2.60 13.78
C SER A 112 -7.93 -3.77 12.94
N ASP A 113 -7.62 -3.77 11.66
CA ASP A 113 -7.72 -4.93 10.77
C ASP A 113 -9.11 -5.57 10.56
N ILE A 114 -10.21 -4.81 10.62
CA ILE A 114 -11.52 -5.32 10.18
C ILE A 114 -11.46 -5.59 8.68
N LYS A 115 -11.73 -6.84 8.30
CA LYS A 115 -11.74 -7.31 6.90
C LYS A 115 -13.05 -7.96 6.49
N TYR A 116 -13.91 -8.27 7.45
CA TYR A 116 -15.16 -8.98 7.23
C TYR A 116 -16.31 -8.33 7.97
N VAL A 117 -17.48 -8.38 7.34
CA VAL A 117 -18.76 -8.01 7.94
C VAL A 117 -19.71 -9.20 7.88
N THR A 118 -20.52 -9.39 8.93
CA THR A 118 -21.57 -10.40 8.97
C THR A 118 -22.89 -9.76 9.37
N PHE A 119 -23.98 -10.36 8.92
CA PHE A 119 -25.34 -9.90 9.18
C PHE A 119 -26.10 -11.01 9.89
N SER A 120 -26.84 -10.66 10.94
CA SER A 120 -27.64 -11.61 11.70
C SER A 120 -28.97 -10.99 12.15
N ALA A 121 -29.95 -11.85 12.33
CA ALA A 121 -31.23 -11.51 12.93
C ALA A 121 -31.27 -12.03 14.38
N TYR A 122 -31.68 -11.18 15.32
CA TYR A 122 -31.94 -11.59 16.70
C TYR A 122 -33.44 -11.73 16.92
N ASN A 123 -33.85 -12.91 17.40
CA ASN A 123 -35.18 -13.25 17.90
C ASN A 123 -36.36 -12.90 16.97
N GLY A 124 -37.11 -13.91 16.51
CA GLY A 124 -38.35 -13.69 15.75
C GLY A 124 -38.21 -14.01 14.27
N GLU A 125 -38.70 -13.14 13.40
CA GLU A 125 -38.78 -13.37 11.95
C GLU A 125 -37.48 -13.08 11.19
N ALA A 126 -37.45 -13.47 9.91
CA ALA A 126 -36.33 -13.23 9.02
C ALA A 126 -36.11 -11.74 8.77
N MET A 127 -34.83 -11.36 8.70
CA MET A 127 -34.42 -10.02 8.28
C MET A 127 -34.02 -10.07 6.80
N HIS A 128 -34.48 -9.08 6.03
CA HIS A 128 -34.12 -8.93 4.62
C HIS A 128 -33.07 -7.83 4.46
N TRP A 129 -32.03 -8.13 3.69
CA TRP A 129 -30.86 -7.28 3.54
C TRP A 129 -30.59 -6.98 2.08
N LYS A 130 -30.12 -5.75 1.83
CA LYS A 130 -29.52 -5.31 0.58
C LYS A 130 -28.13 -4.77 0.88
N LEU A 131 -27.09 -5.52 0.56
CA LEU A 131 -25.70 -5.13 0.81
C LEU A 131 -25.11 -4.50 -0.45
N TYR A 132 -24.54 -3.30 -0.29
CA TYR A 132 -23.81 -2.62 -1.35
C TYR A 132 -22.32 -2.90 -1.16
N LEU A 133 -21.82 -3.92 -1.86
CA LEU A 133 -20.39 -4.23 -1.82
C LEU A 133 -19.62 -3.15 -2.57
N PRO A 134 -18.44 -2.73 -2.06
CA PRO A 134 -17.57 -1.87 -2.85
C PRO A 134 -17.26 -2.57 -4.17
N PRO A 135 -17.17 -1.83 -5.29
CA PRO A 135 -16.76 -2.44 -6.55
C PRO A 135 -15.43 -3.17 -6.33
N LYS A 136 -15.33 -4.39 -6.87
CA LYS A 136 -14.04 -5.08 -6.90
C LYS A 136 -13.10 -4.21 -7.73
N LEU A 137 -12.19 -3.52 -7.06
CA LEU A 137 -11.10 -2.84 -7.73
C LEU A 137 -10.20 -3.95 -8.26
N GLU A 138 -10.25 -4.18 -9.58
CA GLU A 138 -9.25 -4.99 -10.24
C GLU A 138 -7.89 -4.34 -9.95
N ILE A 139 -7.04 -5.07 -9.24
CA ILE A 139 -5.65 -4.66 -9.09
C ILE A 139 -5.07 -4.79 -10.50
N LEU A 140 -4.88 -3.65 -11.17
CA LEU A 140 -4.26 -3.62 -12.49
C LEU A 140 -2.88 -4.27 -12.36
N GLN A 141 -2.74 -5.44 -12.97
CA GLN A 141 -1.44 -6.09 -13.12
C GLN A 141 -0.59 -5.18 -14.01
N PRO A 142 0.64 -4.80 -13.61
CA PRO A 142 1.51 -4.01 -14.46
C PRO A 142 1.65 -4.67 -15.84
N LYS A 143 1.30 -3.95 -16.90
CA LYS A 143 1.48 -4.44 -18.27
C LYS A 143 2.97 -4.58 -18.52
N LYS A 144 3.44 -5.83 -18.69
CA LYS A 144 4.83 -6.11 -19.02
C LYS A 144 5.17 -5.53 -20.39
N VAL A 145 6.19 -4.68 -20.44
CA VAL A 145 6.75 -4.17 -21.70
C VAL A 145 7.88 -5.11 -22.11
N GLN A 146 8.00 -5.43 -23.41
CA GLN A 146 9.14 -6.22 -23.90
C GLN A 146 10.43 -5.41 -23.74
N GLY A 147 11.41 -5.95 -23.03
CA GLY A 147 12.68 -5.28 -22.69
C GLY A 147 13.09 -5.52 -21.24
N GLY A 148 14.33 -5.14 -20.90
CA GLY A 148 14.88 -5.24 -19.55
C GLY A 148 15.43 -3.91 -19.05
N LEU A 149 16.06 -3.94 -17.88
CA LEU A 149 16.85 -2.81 -17.39
C LEU A 149 18.22 -2.83 -18.07
N GLU A 150 18.65 -1.67 -18.59
CA GLU A 150 19.94 -1.50 -19.22
C GLU A 150 20.60 -0.18 -18.80
N TRP A 151 21.93 -0.18 -18.75
CA TRP A 151 22.72 1.02 -18.48
C TRP A 151 23.18 1.61 -19.80
N VAL A 152 22.68 2.79 -20.14
CA VAL A 152 22.98 3.48 -21.39
C VAL A 152 23.89 4.66 -21.10
N LYS A 153 24.95 4.84 -21.89
CA LYS A 153 25.85 6.01 -21.73
C LYS A 153 25.05 7.30 -21.83
N GLY A 154 25.12 8.12 -20.78
CA GLY A 154 24.42 9.41 -20.69
C GLY A 154 25.26 10.56 -21.24
N GLY A 155 24.57 11.64 -21.61
CA GLY A 155 25.15 12.94 -21.94
C GLY A 155 24.21 14.05 -21.48
N ASP A 156 24.22 15.20 -22.17
CA ASP A 156 23.37 16.34 -21.82
C ASP A 156 21.87 16.07 -22.03
N ILE A 157 21.54 15.10 -22.89
CA ILE A 157 20.17 14.69 -23.22
C ILE A 157 19.91 13.31 -22.64
N LEU A 158 18.77 13.16 -21.95
CA LEU A 158 18.36 11.87 -21.40
C LEU A 158 17.97 10.89 -22.52
N PRO A 159 18.44 9.63 -22.48
CA PRO A 159 18.03 8.60 -23.41
C PRO A 159 16.54 8.24 -23.25
N ASN A 160 15.95 7.71 -24.32
CA ASN A 160 14.58 7.20 -24.28
C ASN A 160 14.46 6.05 -23.27
N GLY A 161 13.39 6.06 -22.48
CA GLY A 161 13.17 5.04 -21.46
C GLY A 161 13.99 5.24 -20.19
N ALA A 162 14.63 6.40 -19.99
CA ALA A 162 15.30 6.75 -18.74
C ALA A 162 14.36 6.59 -17.54
N LEU A 163 14.81 5.85 -16.53
CA LEU A 163 13.99 5.48 -15.38
C LEU A 163 13.88 6.65 -14.40
N ILE A 164 12.65 7.12 -14.20
CA ILE A 164 12.33 8.08 -13.12
C ILE A 164 12.40 7.34 -11.79
N GLY A 165 13.30 7.79 -10.93
CA GLY A 165 13.54 7.15 -9.64
C GLY A 165 13.13 7.99 -8.43
N GLY A 166 12.99 9.30 -8.61
CA GLY A 166 12.70 10.22 -7.51
C GLY A 166 12.08 11.53 -7.96
N TYR A 167 11.80 12.38 -6.98
CA TYR A 167 11.23 13.71 -7.19
C TYR A 167 11.76 14.67 -6.11
N GLU A 168 12.19 15.85 -6.52
CA GLU A 168 12.57 16.92 -5.62
C GLU A 168 11.78 18.19 -5.96
N LYS A 169 12.30 19.02 -6.86
CA LYS A 169 11.54 20.10 -7.53
C LYS A 169 11.11 19.71 -8.95
N GLU A 170 11.72 18.64 -9.45
CA GLU A 170 11.49 18.04 -10.75
C GLU A 170 11.75 16.53 -10.66
N MET A 171 11.48 15.80 -11.74
CA MET A 171 11.74 14.36 -11.84
C MET A 171 13.24 14.07 -11.84
N LEU A 172 13.64 13.13 -10.99
CA LEU A 172 15.02 12.68 -10.87
C LEU A 172 15.18 11.33 -11.56
N TYR A 173 16.26 11.19 -12.32
CA TYR A 173 16.54 9.98 -13.08
C TYR A 173 17.68 9.18 -12.45
N VAL A 174 17.58 7.86 -12.54
CA VAL A 174 18.58 6.95 -11.98
C VAL A 174 19.81 6.93 -12.88
N ILE A 175 20.95 7.26 -12.31
CA ILE A 175 22.24 7.21 -12.99
C ILE A 175 23.25 6.43 -12.15
N ARG A 176 24.36 6.03 -12.77
CA ARG A 176 25.58 5.62 -12.09
C ARG A 176 26.78 6.31 -12.72
N ALA A 177 27.83 6.49 -11.94
CA ALA A 177 29.07 7.07 -12.45
C ALA A 177 30.30 6.46 -11.76
N LYS A 178 31.45 6.58 -12.40
CA LYS A 178 32.71 6.18 -11.78
C LYS A 178 33.16 7.22 -10.75
N HIS A 179 33.65 6.75 -9.63
CA HIS A 179 34.26 7.57 -8.59
C HIS A 179 35.59 6.94 -8.18
N HIS A 180 36.71 7.62 -8.42
CA HIS A 180 38.03 7.00 -8.39
C HIS A 180 38.13 5.75 -9.31
N ALA A 181 39.24 5.00 -9.23
CA ALA A 181 39.49 3.86 -10.11
C ALA A 181 38.66 2.60 -9.75
N ILE A 182 38.18 2.49 -8.51
CA ILE A 182 37.63 1.24 -7.96
C ILE A 182 36.16 1.33 -7.51
N THR A 183 35.47 2.44 -7.81
CA THR A 183 34.06 2.62 -7.43
C THR A 183 33.21 3.00 -8.63
N LEU A 184 32.08 2.33 -8.76
CA LEU A 184 30.97 2.68 -9.63
C LEU A 184 29.73 2.76 -8.74
N ALA A 185 29.14 3.93 -8.58
CA ALA A 185 28.02 4.10 -7.65
C ALA A 185 26.80 4.72 -8.33
N PRO A 186 25.58 4.42 -7.85
CA PRO A 186 24.38 5.09 -8.32
C PRO A 186 24.23 6.50 -7.73
N GLY A 187 23.42 7.31 -8.39
CA GLY A 187 23.13 8.68 -8.03
C GLY A 187 21.85 9.19 -8.70
N LYS A 188 21.70 10.53 -8.72
CA LYS A 188 20.57 11.22 -9.36
C LYS A 188 21.03 12.09 -10.52
N PHE A 189 20.23 12.16 -11.57
CA PHE A 189 20.36 13.18 -12.61
C PHE A 189 19.23 14.20 -12.49
N VAL A 190 19.60 15.47 -12.62
CA VAL A 190 18.72 16.64 -12.51
C VAL A 190 18.60 17.30 -13.89
N PRO A 191 17.50 17.07 -14.64
CA PRO A 191 17.36 17.51 -16.02
C PRO A 191 17.53 19.02 -16.23
N SER A 192 16.88 19.85 -15.40
CA SER A 192 16.94 21.31 -15.57
C SER A 192 18.34 21.89 -15.46
N LEU A 193 19.24 21.20 -14.75
CA LEU A 193 20.63 21.61 -14.56
C LEU A 193 21.60 20.86 -15.47
N GLY A 194 21.19 19.75 -16.09
CA GLY A 194 22.08 18.83 -16.80
C GLY A 194 23.13 18.20 -15.89
N LEU A 195 22.88 18.12 -14.59
CA LEU A 195 23.87 17.65 -13.60
C LEU A 195 23.56 16.24 -13.11
N ALA A 196 24.56 15.37 -13.14
CA ALA A 196 24.55 14.14 -12.39
C ALA A 196 25.25 14.32 -11.05
N ILE A 197 24.61 13.84 -9.99
CA ILE A 197 25.06 14.00 -8.61
C ILE A 197 25.08 12.64 -7.95
N MET A 198 26.21 12.35 -7.29
CA MET A 198 26.46 11.13 -6.55
C MET A 198 26.87 11.45 -5.12
N SER A 199 26.48 10.63 -4.15
CA SER A 199 27.01 10.76 -2.79
C SER A 199 28.26 9.90 -2.60
N TRP A 200 29.31 10.43 -1.98
CA TRP A 200 30.50 9.67 -1.56
C TRP A 200 31.31 10.40 -0.49
N GLY A 201 31.66 9.69 0.58
CA GLY A 201 32.60 10.18 1.60
C GLY A 201 32.07 11.36 2.41
N GLY A 202 30.76 11.45 2.63
CA GLY A 202 30.14 12.57 3.36
C GLY A 202 29.66 13.72 2.47
N GLU A 203 30.05 13.75 1.20
CA GLU A 203 29.78 14.87 0.28
C GLU A 203 29.01 14.43 -0.97
N ALA A 204 28.39 15.41 -1.65
CA ALA A 204 27.82 15.24 -2.97
C ALA A 204 28.84 15.63 -4.06
N HIS A 205 28.95 14.79 -5.09
CA HIS A 205 29.91 14.95 -6.18
C HIS A 205 29.19 15.06 -7.51
N ILE A 206 29.54 16.09 -8.29
CA ILE A 206 29.04 16.27 -9.65
C ILE A 206 29.85 15.38 -10.60
N LYS A 207 29.17 14.76 -11.57
CA LYS A 207 29.76 13.84 -12.55
C LYS A 207 29.31 14.20 -13.96
N SER A 208 30.25 14.18 -14.89
CA SER A 208 30.02 14.36 -16.32
C SER A 208 29.85 13.02 -17.05
N ASP A 209 30.73 12.06 -16.75
CA ASP A 209 30.68 10.73 -17.36
C ASP A 209 29.76 9.80 -16.58
N ILE A 210 28.56 9.60 -17.11
CA ILE A 210 27.51 8.82 -16.46
C ILE A 210 26.90 7.77 -17.38
N GLU A 211 26.27 6.80 -16.76
CA GLU A 211 25.33 5.90 -17.41
C GLU A 211 23.94 6.10 -16.78
N VAL A 212 22.92 6.18 -17.61
CA VAL A 212 21.52 6.33 -17.22
C VAL A 212 20.87 4.96 -17.25
N LEU A 213 20.16 4.62 -16.17
CA LEU A 213 19.37 3.40 -16.13
C LEU A 213 18.11 3.60 -16.98
N CYS A 214 17.97 2.78 -18.01
CA CYS A 214 16.82 2.77 -18.90
C CYS A 214 16.09 1.44 -18.79
N GLY A 215 14.80 1.44 -19.10
CA GLY A 215 14.02 0.21 -19.21
C GLY A 215 12.72 0.22 -18.40
N TYR A 216 12.19 -0.98 -18.21
CA TYR A 216 10.82 -1.19 -17.72
C TYR A 216 10.74 -2.34 -16.71
N ASN A 217 9.53 -2.62 -16.23
CA ASN A 217 9.18 -3.79 -15.41
C ASN A 217 9.87 -3.87 -14.04
N CYS A 218 10.40 -2.77 -13.51
CA CYS A 218 10.96 -2.71 -12.16
C CYS A 218 9.96 -2.10 -11.15
N ILE A 219 10.09 -2.50 -9.88
CA ILE A 219 9.29 -1.99 -8.77
C ILE A 219 10.17 -1.47 -7.65
N TRP A 220 9.64 -0.56 -6.85
CA TRP A 220 10.30 -0.08 -5.64
C TRP A 220 9.71 -0.80 -4.43
N VAL A 221 10.58 -1.43 -3.64
CA VAL A 221 10.17 -2.27 -2.50
C VAL A 221 10.69 -1.66 -1.20
N PRO A 222 9.80 -1.34 -0.23
CA PRO A 222 10.21 -0.89 1.09
C PRO A 222 11.14 -1.91 1.77
N THR A 223 12.29 -1.45 2.23
CA THR A 223 13.37 -2.27 2.78
C THR A 223 14.00 -1.58 3.98
N ILE A 224 14.49 -2.38 4.94
CA ILE A 224 15.15 -1.87 6.15
C ILE A 224 16.48 -2.60 6.35
N GLY A 225 17.55 -1.84 6.55
CA GLY A 225 18.86 -2.38 6.86
C GLY A 225 19.48 -3.14 5.68
N ASP A 226 19.79 -4.42 5.91
CA ASP A 226 20.45 -5.36 5.01
C ASP A 226 19.53 -6.51 4.52
N LYS A 227 18.21 -6.34 4.62
CA LYS A 227 17.24 -7.38 4.24
C LYS A 227 16.76 -7.21 2.81
N LEU A 228 17.64 -7.42 1.83
CA LEU A 228 17.28 -7.20 0.43
C LEU A 228 16.28 -8.24 -0.09
N PRO A 229 15.25 -7.81 -0.84
CA PRO A 229 14.41 -8.72 -1.61
C PRO A 229 15.20 -9.34 -2.78
N VAL A 230 14.81 -10.55 -3.18
CA VAL A 230 15.31 -11.20 -4.39
C VAL A 230 15.03 -10.31 -5.61
N GLY A 231 15.98 -10.22 -6.53
CA GLY A 231 15.88 -9.37 -7.72
C GLY A 231 16.28 -7.90 -7.51
N ALA A 232 16.85 -7.55 -6.34
CA ALA A 232 17.43 -6.22 -6.12
C ALA A 232 18.45 -5.87 -7.22
N VAL A 233 18.31 -4.68 -7.81
CA VAL A 233 19.11 -4.26 -8.95
C VAL A 233 20.49 -3.77 -8.50
N VAL A 234 21.53 -4.52 -8.86
CA VAL A 234 22.93 -4.11 -8.66
C VAL A 234 23.25 -2.96 -9.63
N ALA A 235 23.74 -1.86 -9.08
CA ALA A 235 24.01 -0.63 -9.82
C ALA A 235 25.49 -0.26 -9.90
N GLY A 236 26.35 -1.02 -9.24
CA GLY A 236 27.79 -0.83 -9.26
C GLY A 236 28.44 -1.49 -8.05
N TYR A 237 29.59 -0.97 -7.65
CA TYR A 237 30.44 -1.54 -6.62
C TYR A 237 31.28 -0.48 -5.93
N ALA A 238 31.65 -0.74 -4.68
CA ALA A 238 32.65 -0.01 -3.91
C ALA A 238 33.77 -1.00 -3.55
N GLY A 239 34.88 -0.98 -4.29
CA GLY A 239 35.90 -2.02 -4.18
C GLY A 239 35.34 -3.38 -4.61
N GLN A 240 35.14 -4.31 -3.66
CA GLN A 240 34.54 -5.63 -3.92
C GLN A 240 33.08 -5.74 -3.47
N GLU A 241 32.53 -4.71 -2.83
CA GLU A 241 31.16 -4.76 -2.32
C GLU A 241 30.15 -4.23 -3.36
N PRO A 242 29.07 -4.96 -3.70
CA PRO A 242 28.05 -4.48 -4.62
C PRO A 242 27.22 -3.33 -4.01
N LEU A 243 26.87 -2.37 -4.85
CA LEU A 243 25.97 -1.27 -4.52
C LEU A 243 24.64 -1.44 -5.24
N TYR A 244 23.55 -1.04 -4.58
CA TYR A 244 22.20 -1.14 -5.15
C TYR A 244 21.54 0.24 -5.26
N VAL A 245 20.54 0.35 -6.12
CA VAL A 245 19.74 1.59 -6.25
C VAL A 245 18.73 1.66 -5.10
N GLY A 246 18.87 2.68 -4.25
CA GLY A 246 17.89 3.01 -3.22
C GLY A 246 17.24 4.37 -3.47
N ARG A 247 16.10 4.59 -2.82
CA ARG A 247 15.51 5.93 -2.68
C ARG A 247 14.92 6.12 -1.29
N VAL A 248 14.86 7.37 -0.86
CA VAL A 248 14.39 7.75 0.47
C VAL A 248 13.46 8.94 0.43
N VAL A 249 12.47 8.96 1.32
CA VAL A 249 11.66 10.15 1.57
C VAL A 249 12.34 11.02 2.63
N LYS A 250 12.60 12.29 2.29
CA LYS A 250 13.12 13.32 3.21
C LYS A 250 12.55 14.69 2.86
N SER A 251 11.95 15.37 3.85
CA SER A 251 11.42 16.73 3.70
C SER A 251 10.46 16.93 2.51
N GLY A 252 9.62 15.93 2.22
CA GLY A 252 8.67 15.97 1.09
C GLY A 252 9.28 15.61 -0.27
N HIS A 253 10.59 15.35 -0.34
CA HIS A 253 11.28 14.88 -1.55
C HIS A 253 11.52 13.38 -1.50
N LEU A 254 11.54 12.76 -2.67
CA LEU A 254 11.91 11.37 -2.91
C LEU A 254 13.28 11.34 -3.59
N LEU A 255 14.33 11.05 -2.81
CA LEU A 255 15.72 11.23 -3.21
C LEU A 255 16.39 9.89 -3.51
N LEU A 256 17.07 9.81 -4.65
CA LEU A 256 17.83 8.64 -5.06
C LEU A 256 19.18 8.55 -4.34
N GLY A 257 19.66 7.32 -4.16
CA GLY A 257 20.88 7.03 -3.44
C GLY A 257 21.46 5.64 -3.72
N LYS A 258 22.57 5.36 -3.04
CA LYS A 258 23.27 4.06 -3.05
C LYS A 258 22.98 3.31 -1.77
N VAL A 259 22.62 2.04 -1.88
CA VAL A 259 22.51 1.14 -0.72
C VAL A 259 23.84 0.42 -0.56
N LEU A 260 24.40 0.51 0.64
CA LEU A 260 25.62 -0.21 1.03
C LEU A 260 25.25 -1.20 2.14
N MET A 261 25.46 -2.48 1.85
CA MET A 261 24.90 -3.59 2.63
C MET A 261 25.64 -3.78 3.95
N SER A 262 26.96 -3.70 3.92
CA SER A 262 27.81 -3.76 5.11
C SER A 262 27.45 -2.68 6.14
N HIS A 263 27.03 -1.50 5.68
CA HIS A 263 26.63 -0.38 6.52
C HIS A 263 25.13 -0.37 6.84
N LYS A 264 24.32 -1.22 6.18
CA LYS A 264 22.87 -1.37 6.40
C LYS A 264 22.09 -0.08 6.20
N VAL A 265 22.51 0.77 5.26
CA VAL A 265 21.89 2.07 4.99
C VAL A 265 21.85 2.41 3.51
N CYS A 266 20.88 3.25 3.14
CA CYS A 266 20.89 3.99 1.89
C CYS A 266 21.54 5.36 2.11
N TYR A 267 22.62 5.64 1.39
CA TYR A 267 23.27 6.95 1.30
C TYR A 267 22.71 7.75 0.12
N PHE A 268 22.42 9.03 0.32
CA PHE A 268 21.81 9.88 -0.71
C PHE A 268 22.29 11.33 -0.59
N PRO A 269 22.49 12.03 -1.72
CA PRO A 269 22.91 13.43 -1.71
C PRO A 269 21.71 14.37 -1.48
N TYR A 270 21.85 15.31 -0.56
CA TYR A 270 20.86 16.36 -0.31
C TYR A 270 21.55 17.63 0.18
N LYS A 271 21.26 18.79 -0.43
CA LYS A 271 21.90 20.08 -0.08
C LYS A 271 23.43 19.96 0.04
N ASP A 272 24.05 19.42 -1.01
CA ASP A 272 25.50 19.23 -1.18
C ASP A 272 26.19 18.25 -0.22
N ARG A 273 25.44 17.64 0.72
CA ARG A 273 25.98 16.65 1.65
C ARG A 273 25.42 15.26 1.41
N GLU A 274 26.18 14.25 1.81
CA GLU A 274 25.72 12.87 1.89
C GLU A 274 24.98 12.65 3.22
N PHE A 275 23.78 12.08 3.13
CA PHE A 275 23.01 11.63 4.29
C PHE A 275 22.77 10.12 4.18
N SER A 276 22.50 9.47 5.32
CA SER A 276 22.15 8.05 5.37
C SER A 276 20.78 7.83 6.03
N LYS A 277 20.11 6.74 5.65
CA LYS A 277 18.86 6.28 6.27
C LYS A 277 18.78 4.75 6.23
N GLN A 278 18.32 4.13 7.32
CA GLN A 278 18.15 2.67 7.41
C GLN A 278 16.86 2.18 6.75
N GLU A 279 15.82 3.02 6.73
CA GLU A 279 14.55 2.75 6.05
C GLU A 279 14.55 3.43 4.68
N TYR A 280 14.45 2.64 3.63
CA TYR A 280 14.51 3.08 2.24
C TYR A 280 13.64 2.20 1.34
N GLU A 281 13.45 2.58 0.10
CA GLU A 281 12.92 1.69 -0.94
C GLU A 281 14.06 1.28 -1.86
N ILE A 282 14.10 0.00 -2.25
CA ILE A 282 15.10 -0.52 -3.18
C ILE A 282 14.46 -0.85 -4.52
N LEU A 283 15.20 -0.64 -5.61
CA LEU A 283 14.77 -1.01 -6.95
C LEU A 283 14.92 -2.52 -7.16
N VAL A 284 13.85 -3.17 -7.60
CA VAL A 284 13.77 -4.63 -7.78
C VAL A 284 13.26 -4.97 -9.17
N ASN A 285 13.90 -5.93 -9.82
CA ASN A 285 13.34 -6.63 -10.97
C ASN A 285 12.57 -7.88 -10.48
N PRO A 286 11.22 -7.86 -10.48
CA PRO A 286 10.41 -8.96 -9.96
C PRO A 286 10.46 -10.23 -10.83
N GLU A 287 11.02 -10.16 -12.03
CA GLU A 287 11.15 -11.33 -12.91
C GLU A 287 12.30 -12.25 -12.50
N ILE A 288 13.25 -11.74 -11.72
CA ILE A 288 14.33 -12.52 -11.14
C ILE A 288 13.75 -13.26 -9.93
N SER A 289 13.13 -14.42 -10.19
CA SER A 289 12.79 -15.41 -9.16
C SER A 289 13.99 -16.34 -8.91
N MET A 290 14.03 -17.02 -7.76
CA MET A 290 15.11 -17.96 -7.39
C MET A 290 15.29 -19.14 -8.38
N ASP A 291 14.44 -19.28 -9.40
CA ASP A 291 14.51 -20.34 -10.41
C ASP A 291 15.25 -19.92 -11.70
N SER A 292 15.89 -18.74 -11.74
CA SER A 292 16.74 -18.34 -12.86
C SER A 292 18.21 -18.61 -12.55
N PRO A 293 18.79 -19.76 -12.97
CA PRO A 293 20.23 -19.89 -13.00
C PRO A 293 20.76 -18.92 -14.07
N ASN A 294 21.77 -18.14 -13.69
CA ASN A 294 22.74 -17.44 -14.55
C ASN A 294 22.77 -15.92 -14.33
N CYS A 295 23.63 -15.52 -13.39
CA CYS A 295 24.46 -14.32 -13.58
C CYS A 295 25.88 -14.43 -13.00
N CYS A 296 26.37 -15.64 -12.68
CA CYS A 296 27.79 -15.85 -12.32
C CYS A 296 28.62 -16.63 -13.34
N ASP A 297 28.05 -17.26 -14.37
CA ASP A 297 28.81 -18.10 -15.30
C ASP A 297 28.71 -17.64 -16.76
N LYS A 298 29.25 -16.46 -17.08
CA LYS A 298 29.52 -16.07 -18.47
C LYS A 298 30.96 -15.59 -18.74
N GLU A 299 31.89 -15.85 -17.83
CA GLU A 299 33.33 -15.72 -18.08
C GLU A 299 34.04 -17.04 -17.76
N ARG A 300 33.75 -18.09 -18.53
CA ARG A 300 34.55 -19.31 -18.68
C ARG A 300 33.88 -20.15 -19.75
N LEU A 301 34.07 -19.75 -21.02
CA LEU A 301 34.00 -20.58 -22.22
C LEU A 301 34.09 -19.63 -23.43
N SER A 302 35.31 -19.19 -23.70
CA SER A 302 35.78 -18.86 -25.04
C SER A 302 37.25 -19.27 -25.05
N ASP A 303 37.55 -20.24 -25.91
CA ASP A 303 38.86 -20.84 -26.16
C ASP A 303 39.99 -19.82 -26.39
#